data_AF-A0A4Y2BXY8-F1
#
_entry.id   AF-A0A4Y2BXY8-F1
#
_cell.length_a   1.000
_cell.length_b   1.000
_cell.length_c   1.000
_cell.angle_alpha   90.00
_cell.angle_beta   90.00
_cell.angle_gamma   90.00
#
_symmetry.space_group_name_H-M   'P 1'
#
loop_
_entity.id
_entity.type
_entity.pdbx_description
1 polymer ?
#
loop_
_entity_poly.entity_id
_entity_poly.type
_entity_poly.pdbx_seq_one_letter_code
_entity_poly.pdbx_strand_id
1 'polypeptide(L)'
;MVERFFNTRGIITLRHYRVVFGASPSPFLLEATIAHHLEKISNEKKKTAHHLQKFFYVGNCITSLETKEEAAKFISEAKELMSSAQFELRGWVTSEKL
;
A
#
# COMPACT_ATOMS: atom_id res chain seq x y z
N MET A 1 -1.56 -7.61 15.56
CA MET A 1 -1.61 -7.39 17.02
C MET A 1 -3.06 -7.28 17.42
N VAL A 2 -3.51 -8.13 18.34
CA VAL A 2 -4.89 -8.20 18.84
C VAL A 2 -4.86 -8.13 20.37
N GLU A 3 -5.87 -7.54 20.98
CA GLU A 3 -6.10 -7.59 22.42
C GLU A 3 -6.82 -8.89 22.78
N ARG A 4 -6.47 -9.47 23.94
CA ARG A 4 -7.10 -10.69 24.46
C ARG A 4 -7.93 -10.36 25.68
N PHE A 5 -9.19 -10.81 25.69
CA PHE A 5 -10.08 -10.75 26.83
C PHE A 5 -10.53 -12.14 27.24
N PHE A 6 -10.56 -12.40 28.54
CA PHE A 6 -11.02 -13.66 29.12
C PHE A 6 -12.35 -13.44 29.85
N ASN A 7 -13.27 -14.40 29.73
CA ASN A 7 -14.48 -14.42 30.54
C ASN A 7 -14.55 -15.68 31.40
N THR A 8 -15.44 -15.66 32.39
CA THR A 8 -15.66 -16.76 33.35
C THR A 8 -16.18 -18.05 32.72
N ARG A 9 -16.54 -18.04 31.43
CA ARG A 9 -17.00 -19.22 30.68
C ARG A 9 -15.88 -19.88 29.86
N GLY A 10 -14.64 -19.41 29.98
CA GLY A 10 -13.50 -19.92 29.22
C GLY A 10 -13.45 -19.51 27.75
N ILE A 11 -14.26 -18.52 27.33
CA ILE A 11 -14.22 -17.99 25.96
C ILE A 11 -13.13 -16.92 25.88
N ILE A 12 -12.26 -17.03 24.88
CA ILE A 12 -11.26 -16.01 24.56
C ILE A 12 -11.82 -15.09 23.48
N THR A 13 -11.98 -13.81 23.80
CA THR A 13 -12.38 -12.78 22.83
C THR A 13 -11.15 -12.02 22.35
N LEU A 14 -11.03 -11.82 21.02
CA LEU A 14 -9.94 -11.09 20.40
C LEU A 14 -10.44 -9.78 19.78
N ARG A 15 -9.76 -8.67 20.03
CA ARG A 15 -10.04 -7.37 19.40
C ARG A 15 -8.87 -6.92 18.54
N HIS A 16 -9.12 -6.56 17.28
CA HIS A 16 -8.09 -6.06 16.39
C HIS A 16 -7.75 -4.60 16.68
N TYR A 17 -6.45 -4.27 16.70
CA TYR A 17 -5.96 -2.88 16.82
C TYR A 17 -5.68 -2.21 15.47
N ARG A 18 -5.82 -2.96 14.38
CA ARG A 18 -5.56 -2.51 13.01
C ARG A 18 -6.80 -2.77 12.18
N VAL A 19 -6.92 -2.03 11.08
CA VAL A 19 -7.94 -2.27 10.06
C VAL A 19 -7.81 -3.72 9.59
N VAL A 20 -8.92 -4.46 9.61
CA VAL A 20 -8.95 -5.89 9.30
C VAL A 20 -9.22 -6.12 7.82
N PHE A 21 -8.76 -7.25 7.29
CA PHE A 21 -9.19 -7.71 5.97
C PHE A 21 -10.66 -8.13 6.00
N GLY A 22 -11.38 -7.90 4.91
CA GLY A 22 -12.78 -8.34 4.74
C GLY A 22 -13.84 -7.44 5.38
N ALA A 23 -13.45 -6.43 6.16
CA ALA A 23 -14.42 -5.42 6.59
C ALA A 23 -14.70 -4.44 5.44
N SER A 24 -15.98 -4.15 5.20
CA SER A 24 -16.44 -3.26 4.13
C SER A 24 -15.74 -1.90 4.06
N PRO A 25 -15.40 -1.20 5.17
CA PRO A 25 -14.71 0.08 5.07
C PRO A 25 -13.20 -0.03 4.82
N SER A 26 -12.60 -1.22 4.95
CA SER A 26 -11.14 -1.37 4.90
C SER A 26 -10.49 -0.92 3.58
N PRO A 27 -11.03 -1.25 2.39
CA PRO A 27 -10.47 -0.77 1.12
C PRO A 27 -10.44 0.75 1.04
N PHE A 28 -11.54 1.41 1.43
CA PHE A 28 -11.65 2.86 1.42
C PHE A 28 -10.64 3.53 2.36
N LEU A 29 -10.50 3.01 3.59
CA LEU A 29 -9.54 3.55 4.56
C LEU A 29 -8.10 3.42 4.06
N LEU A 30 -7.76 2.30 3.42
CA LEU A 30 -6.43 2.08 2.85
C LEU A 30 -6.16 3.04 1.69
N GLU A 31 -7.07 3.13 0.74
CA GLU A 31 -6.93 3.99 -0.44
C GLU A 31 -6.82 5.48 -0.06
N ALA A 32 -7.68 5.96 0.84
CA ALA A 32 -7.64 7.34 1.34
C ALA A 32 -6.33 7.64 2.09
N THR A 33 -5.81 6.68 2.86
CA THR A 33 -4.54 6.84 3.56
C THR A 33 -3.37 6.93 2.56
N ILE A 34 -3.33 6.05 1.56
CA ILE A 34 -2.31 6.08 0.50
C ILE A 34 -2.36 7.41 -0.26
N ALA A 35 -3.55 7.85 -0.70
CA ALA A 35 -3.73 9.13 -1.38
C ALA A 35 -3.20 10.30 -0.55
N HIS A 36 -3.54 10.35 0.74
CA HIS A 36 -3.07 11.39 1.66
C HIS A 36 -1.54 11.45 1.77
N HIS A 37 -0.85 10.32 1.75
CA HIS A 37 0.61 10.28 1.78
C HIS A 37 1.23 10.73 0.45
N LEU A 38 0.68 10.28 -0.68
CA LEU A 38 1.21 10.60 -2.01
C LEU A 38 1.00 12.06 -2.41
N GLU A 39 -0.11 12.68 -2.00
CA GLU A 39 -0.41 14.10 -2.27
C GLU A 39 0.57 15.06 -1.61
N LYS A 40 1.21 14.66 -0.51
CA LYS A 40 2.20 15.46 0.21
C LYS A 40 3.59 15.44 -0.43
N ILE A 41 3.80 14.62 -1.46
CA ILE A 41 5.09 14.50 -2.13
C ILE A 41 5.29 15.69 -3.08
N SER A 42 6.22 16.58 -2.72
CA SER A 42 6.55 17.78 -3.49
C SER A 42 7.96 17.77 -4.11
N ASN A 43 8.70 16.67 -3.98
CA ASN A 43 10.09 16.54 -4.45
C ASN A 43 10.15 15.99 -5.90
N GLU A 44 11.35 15.60 -6.34
CA GLU A 44 11.62 15.04 -7.68
C GLU A 44 10.78 13.79 -8.01
N LYS A 45 10.26 13.09 -6.99
CA LYS A 45 9.45 11.87 -7.14
C LYS A 45 7.95 12.14 -7.29
N LYS A 46 7.53 13.42 -7.39
CA LYS A 46 6.11 13.80 -7.56
C LYS A 46 5.45 13.11 -8.77
N LYS A 47 6.19 12.93 -9.87
CA LYS A 47 5.67 12.20 -11.05
C LYS A 47 5.33 10.75 -10.71
N THR A 48 6.23 10.06 -10.02
CA THR A 48 6.02 8.68 -9.56
C THR A 48 4.90 8.60 -8.53
N ALA A 49 4.80 9.56 -7.60
CA ALA A 49 3.71 9.61 -6.63
C ALA A 49 2.34 9.73 -7.30
N HIS A 50 2.19 10.64 -8.28
CA HIS A 50 0.96 10.79 -9.05
C HIS A 50 0.63 9.55 -9.88
N HIS A 51 1.64 8.96 -10.52
CA HIS A 51 1.48 7.72 -11.29
C HIS A 51 1.01 6.58 -10.38
N LEU A 52 1.65 6.41 -9.23
CA LEU A 52 1.31 5.41 -8.24
C LEU A 52 -0.14 5.60 -7.72
N GLN A 53 -0.55 6.84 -7.42
CA GLN A 53 -1.92 7.15 -7.01
C GLN A 53 -2.95 6.77 -8.07
N LYS A 54 -2.67 7.03 -9.35
CA LYS A 54 -3.58 6.75 -10.47
C LYS A 54 -3.77 5.24 -10.72
N PHE A 55 -2.74 4.44 -10.47
CA PHE A 55 -2.70 3.02 -10.85
C PHE A 55 -2.79 2.06 -9.66
N PHE A 56 -3.05 2.58 -8.45
CA PHE A 56 -3.38 1.76 -7.29
C PHE A 56 -4.85 1.30 -7.35
N TYR A 57 -5.09 0.03 -7.06
CA TYR A 57 -6.41 -0.56 -6.89
C TYR A 57 -6.45 -1.43 -5.64
N VAL A 58 -7.22 -1.00 -4.63
CA VAL A 58 -7.44 -1.60 -3.30
C VAL A 58 -6.16 -1.81 -2.46
N GLY A 59 -5.16 -2.50 -3.00
CA GLY A 59 -3.84 -2.71 -2.40
C GLY A 59 -2.75 -3.09 -3.41
N ASN A 60 -3.06 -3.14 -4.72
CA ASN A 60 -2.10 -3.48 -5.77
C ASN A 60 -1.89 -2.29 -6.70
N CYS A 61 -0.66 -2.05 -7.12
CA CYS A 61 -0.35 -1.13 -8.21
C CYS A 61 -0.18 -1.91 -9.51
N ILE A 62 -0.97 -1.60 -10.53
CA ILE A 62 -0.91 -2.24 -11.85
C ILE A 62 -0.74 -1.16 -12.91
N THR A 63 0.41 -1.16 -13.59
CA THR A 63 0.70 -0.15 -14.63
C THR A 63 1.51 -0.74 -15.78
N SER A 64 1.44 -0.08 -16.94
CA SER A 64 2.36 -0.23 -18.06
C SER A 64 3.33 0.95 -18.13
N LEU A 65 4.56 0.70 -18.56
CA LEU A 65 5.61 1.70 -18.81
C LEU A 65 6.31 1.32 -20.13
N GLU A 66 6.94 2.29 -20.81
CA GLU A 66 7.44 2.10 -22.17
C GLU A 66 8.76 1.34 -22.23
N THR A 67 9.61 1.53 -21.21
CA THR A 67 10.96 0.94 -21.17
C THR A 67 11.25 0.22 -19.87
N LYS A 68 12.25 -0.68 -19.90
CA LYS A 68 12.71 -1.40 -18.69
C LYS A 68 13.33 -0.46 -17.68
N GLU A 69 14.06 0.54 -18.16
CA GLU A 69 14.73 1.54 -17.34
C GLU A 69 13.70 2.38 -16.59
N GLU A 70 12.61 2.78 -17.26
CA GLU A 70 11.47 3.44 -16.61
C GLU A 70 10.80 2.55 -15.58
N ALA A 71 10.58 1.27 -15.88
CA ALA A 71 9.98 0.32 -14.95
C ALA A 71 10.86 0.09 -13.71
N ALA A 72 12.16 -0.09 -13.87
CA ALA A 72 13.11 -0.24 -12.78
C ALA A 72 13.15 1.02 -11.90
N LYS A 73 13.18 2.21 -12.52
CA LYS A 73 13.14 3.50 -11.82
C LYS A 73 11.82 3.67 -11.05
N PHE A 74 10.69 3.41 -11.70
CA PHE A 74 9.36 3.51 -11.08
C PHE A 74 9.25 2.59 -9.87
N ILE A 75 9.67 1.32 -9.99
CA ILE A 75 9.63 0.36 -8.88
C ILE A 75 10.49 0.81 -7.71
N SER A 76 11.69 1.33 -7.98
CA SER A 76 12.60 1.84 -6.94
C SER A 76 11.98 3.03 -6.20
N GLU A 77 11.53 4.04 -6.94
CA GLU A 77 10.92 5.24 -6.36
C GLU A 77 9.60 4.94 -5.65
N ALA A 78 8.74 4.08 -6.21
CA ALA A 78 7.48 3.69 -5.59
C ALA A 78 7.71 2.95 -4.25
N LYS A 79 8.72 2.07 -4.18
CA LYS A 79 9.10 1.42 -2.93
C LYS A 79 9.56 2.43 -1.89
N GLU A 80 10.38 3.41 -2.28
CA GLU A 80 10.87 4.43 -1.37
C GLU A 80 9.73 5.31 -0.83
N LEU A 81 8.85 5.79 -1.72
CA LEU A 81 7.69 6.60 -1.37
C LEU A 81 6.76 5.86 -0.40
N MET A 82 6.40 4.61 -0.72
CA MET A 82 5.52 3.81 0.13
C MET A 82 6.17 3.46 1.47
N SER A 83 7.48 3.15 1.47
CA SER A 83 8.23 2.88 2.70
C SER A 83 8.24 4.08 3.64
N SER A 84 8.37 5.30 3.11
CA SER A 84 8.28 6.53 3.91
C SER A 84 6.91 6.71 4.59
N ALA A 85 5.86 6.12 4.01
CA ALA A 85 4.51 6.07 4.56
C ALA A 85 4.23 4.79 5.38
N GLN A 86 5.27 4.01 5.72
CA GLN A 86 5.20 2.73 6.44
C GLN A 86 4.45 1.61 5.70
N PHE A 87 4.32 1.71 4.38
CA PHE A 87 3.78 0.67 3.52
C PHE A 87 4.90 -0.09 2.80
N GLU A 88 4.90 -1.41 2.92
CA GLU A 88 5.85 -2.28 2.22
C GLU A 88 5.29 -2.68 0.84
N LEU A 89 5.77 -2.04 -0.23
CA LEU A 89 5.37 -2.38 -1.61
C LEU A 89 6.29 -3.45 -2.21
N ARG A 90 5.73 -4.64 -2.49
CA ARG A 90 6.50 -5.83 -2.88
C ARG A 90 5.76 -6.71 -3.89
N GLY A 91 6.40 -7.80 -4.32
CA GLY A 91 5.78 -8.78 -5.22
C GLY A 91 5.67 -8.32 -6.68
N TRP A 92 6.60 -7.47 -7.13
CA TRP A 92 6.61 -6.94 -8.49
C TRP A 92 6.76 -8.06 -9.52
N VAL A 93 5.86 -8.07 -10.50
CA VAL A 93 5.90 -8.95 -11.67
C VAL A 93 5.92 -8.06 -12.90
N THR A 94 6.85 -8.32 -13.81
CA THR A 94 6.98 -7.60 -15.08
C THR A 94 6.87 -8.58 -16.23
N SER A 95 6.34 -8.11 -17.36
CA SER A 95 6.26 -8.91 -18.60
C SER A 95 7.65 -9.27 -19.12
N GLU A 96 8.61 -8.36 -18.94
CA GLU A 96 10.00 -8.57 -19.30
C GLU A 96 10.88 -8.54 -18.05
N LYS A 97 11.96 -9.33 -18.06
CA LYS A 97 12.91 -9.32 -16.95
C LYS A 97 13.61 -7.95 -16.88
N LEU A 98 13.48 -7.32 -15.71
CA LEU A 98 14.20 -6.10 -15.32
C LEU A 98 15.65 -6.41 -14.95
#